data_AF-A0A1B6LP67-F1
#
_entry.id   AF-A0A1B6LP67-F1
#
_cell.length_a   1.000
_cell.length_b   1.000
_cell.length_c   1.000
_cell.angle_alpha   90.00
_cell.angle_beta   90.00
_cell.angle_gamma   90.00
#
_symmetry.space_group_name_H-M   'P 1'
#
loop_
_entity.id
_entity.type
_entity.pdbx_description
1 polymer ?
#
loop_
_entity_poly.entity_id
_entity_poly.type
_entity_poly.pdbx_seq_one_letter_code
_entity_poly.pdbx_strand_id
1 'polypeptide(L)'
;MKHSIVLLLALLKPVVEGVEPSVVEEVCKNIRACDDAVCRELGQPAPVNQTAVFRRMSSYIEAVHKLVKCLHRDKAVTLEVAVARDLIDKKGPEFILDVPWSYRIARQNYGWDGRVIQEFINWRILTQEVWMDVEKYFDPTAHIPREMYTESYEKIV
;
A
#
# COMPACT_ATOMS: atom_id res chain seq x y z
N MET A 1 23.27 -52.68 26.30
CA MET A 1 22.59 -52.22 25.07
C MET A 1 21.42 -51.33 25.45
N LYS A 2 21.48 -50.01 25.17
CA LYS A 2 20.33 -49.07 25.04
C LYS A 2 20.79 -47.60 25.04
N HIS A 3 21.74 -47.22 24.20
CA HIS A 3 22.07 -45.81 23.97
C HIS A 3 22.21 -45.61 22.47
N SER A 4 21.13 -45.27 21.75
CA SER A 4 21.20 -44.71 20.37
C SER A 4 19.81 -44.44 19.75
N ILE A 5 18.89 -43.71 20.40
CA ILE A 5 17.70 -43.16 19.67
C ILE A 5 17.21 -41.83 20.27
N VAL A 6 18.09 -40.91 20.69
CA VAL A 6 17.63 -39.58 21.16
C VAL A 6 18.27 -38.40 20.40
N LEU A 7 19.23 -38.65 19.49
CA LEU A 7 19.97 -37.56 18.83
C LEU A 7 19.46 -37.12 17.45
N LEU A 8 18.31 -37.62 16.97
CA LEU A 8 17.79 -37.30 15.63
C LEU A 8 16.59 -36.34 15.60
N LEU A 9 16.10 -35.87 16.73
CA LEU A 9 14.94 -34.97 16.81
C LEU A 9 15.29 -33.46 16.93
N ALA A 10 16.59 -33.10 16.94
CA ALA A 10 17.02 -31.72 17.21
C ALA A 10 17.31 -30.86 15.96
N LEU A 11 17.14 -31.37 14.73
CA LEU A 11 17.61 -30.67 13.51
C LEU A 11 16.53 -30.34 12.47
N LEU A 12 15.25 -30.60 12.75
CA LEU A 12 14.18 -30.00 11.96
C LEU A 12 13.86 -28.62 12.55
N LYS A 13 14.78 -27.66 12.34
CA LYS A 13 14.31 -26.28 12.20
C LYS A 13 13.28 -26.31 11.07
N PRO A 14 12.06 -25.78 11.25
CA PRO A 14 11.22 -25.55 10.09
C PRO A 14 12.08 -24.70 9.15
N VAL A 15 12.33 -25.22 7.95
CA VAL A 15 12.75 -24.38 6.84
C VAL A 15 11.54 -23.48 6.63
N VAL A 16 11.50 -22.37 7.37
CA VAL A 16 10.60 -21.28 7.04
C VAL A 16 11.06 -20.88 5.67
N GLU A 17 10.26 -21.21 4.67
CA GLU A 17 10.51 -20.86 3.28
C GLU A 17 10.55 -19.34 3.24
N GLY A 18 11.77 -18.80 3.33
CA GLY A 18 12.03 -17.37 3.42
C GLY A 18 11.55 -16.69 2.14
N VAL A 19 11.34 -15.38 2.22
CA VAL A 19 11.01 -14.61 1.02
C VAL A 19 12.30 -14.36 0.26
N GLU A 20 12.33 -14.69 -1.04
CA GLU A 20 13.47 -14.34 -1.88
C GLU A 20 13.57 -12.79 -2.03
N PRO A 21 14.75 -12.19 -1.83
CA PRO A 21 14.93 -10.73 -1.97
C PRO A 21 14.49 -10.17 -3.32
N SER A 22 14.66 -10.94 -4.40
CA SER A 22 14.21 -10.59 -5.75
C SER A 22 12.69 -10.41 -5.85
N VAL A 23 11.92 -11.25 -5.15
CA VAL A 23 10.46 -11.17 -5.09
C VAL A 23 10.02 -9.89 -4.36
N VAL A 24 10.68 -9.56 -3.24
CA VAL A 24 10.42 -8.30 -2.52
C VAL A 24 10.73 -7.11 -3.41
N GLU A 25 11.87 -7.12 -4.10
CA GLU A 25 12.27 -6.04 -5.00
C GLU A 25 11.26 -5.84 -6.13
N GLU A 26 10.78 -6.91 -6.76
CA GLU A 26 9.75 -6.84 -7.81
C GLU A 26 8.43 -6.26 -7.28
N VAL A 27 7.97 -6.73 -6.11
CA VAL A 27 6.76 -6.22 -5.46
C VAL A 27 6.87 -4.72 -5.21
N CYS A 28 7.98 -4.26 -4.63
CA CYS A 28 8.17 -2.85 -4.34
C CYS A 28 8.32 -1.98 -5.60
N LYS A 29 8.98 -2.49 -6.66
CA LYS A 29 8.99 -1.83 -7.98
C LYS A 29 7.59 -1.69 -8.55
N ASN A 30 6.76 -2.72 -8.42
CA ASN A 30 5.37 -2.67 -8.88
C ASN A 30 4.53 -1.65 -8.09
N ILE A 31 4.73 -1.54 -6.77
CA ILE A 31 4.08 -0.51 -5.94
C ILE A 31 4.46 0.89 -6.47
N ARG A 32 5.75 1.18 -6.63
CA ARG A 32 6.22 2.47 -7.18
C ARG A 32 5.66 2.76 -8.57
N ALA A 33 5.68 1.78 -9.46
CA ALA A 33 5.15 1.95 -10.81
C ALA A 33 3.64 2.26 -10.82
N CYS A 34 2.88 1.69 -9.89
CA CYS A 34 1.46 2.01 -9.74
C CYS A 34 1.27 3.42 -9.15
N ASP A 35 2.04 3.79 -8.13
CA ASP A 35 2.01 5.12 -7.50
C ASP A 35 2.33 6.22 -8.52
N ASP A 36 3.45 6.09 -9.24
CA ASP A 36 3.88 6.98 -10.31
C ASP A 36 2.81 7.10 -11.41
N ALA A 37 2.12 6.01 -11.73
CA ALA A 37 1.06 6.01 -12.71
C ALA A 37 -0.16 6.79 -12.21
N VAL A 38 -0.59 6.63 -10.95
CA VAL A 38 -1.70 7.42 -10.38
C VAL A 38 -1.34 8.90 -10.37
N CYS A 39 -0.16 9.27 -9.86
CA CYS A 39 0.33 10.65 -9.85
C CYS A 39 0.32 11.26 -11.25
N ARG A 40 0.78 10.50 -12.26
CA ARG A 40 0.78 10.95 -13.66
C ARG A 40 -0.61 11.17 -14.21
N GLU A 41 -1.56 10.26 -13.97
CA GLU A 41 -2.95 10.44 -14.45
C GLU A 41 -3.60 11.67 -13.78
N LEU A 42 -3.41 11.85 -12.47
CA LEU A 42 -3.94 13.01 -11.73
C LEU A 42 -3.27 14.34 -12.11
N GLY A 43 -2.05 14.30 -12.65
CA GLY A 43 -1.32 15.46 -13.15
C GLY A 43 -1.71 15.91 -14.57
N GLN A 44 -2.59 15.18 -15.27
CA GLN A 44 -3.03 15.55 -16.62
C GLN A 44 -4.09 16.67 -16.60
N PRO A 45 -4.18 17.48 -17.68
CA PRO A 45 -5.29 18.40 -17.85
C PRO A 45 -6.64 17.67 -17.88
N ALA A 46 -7.70 18.32 -17.40
CA ALA A 46 -9.06 17.79 -17.52
C ALA A 46 -9.47 17.52 -18.99
N PRO A 47 -10.30 16.50 -19.24
CA PRO A 47 -10.85 15.56 -18.25
C PRO A 47 -9.84 14.47 -17.90
N VAL A 48 -9.67 14.20 -16.60
CA VAL A 48 -8.81 13.10 -16.14
C VAL A 48 -9.56 11.78 -16.28
N ASN A 49 -8.87 10.77 -16.83
CA ASN A 49 -9.43 9.44 -17.04
C ASN A 49 -9.60 8.69 -15.70
N GLN A 50 -10.79 8.76 -15.11
CA GLN A 50 -11.10 8.12 -13.84
C GLN A 50 -10.94 6.59 -13.88
N THR A 51 -11.26 5.95 -15.00
CA THR A 51 -11.10 4.50 -15.15
C THR A 51 -9.63 4.10 -15.09
N ALA A 52 -8.75 4.90 -15.69
CA ALA A 52 -7.32 4.67 -15.57
C ALA A 52 -6.85 4.83 -14.12
N VAL A 53 -7.25 5.92 -13.46
CA VAL A 53 -6.92 6.18 -12.04
C VAL A 53 -7.34 5.01 -11.14
N PHE A 54 -8.62 4.62 -11.17
CA PHE A 54 -9.15 3.55 -10.31
C PHE A 54 -8.47 2.20 -10.58
N ARG A 55 -8.21 1.88 -11.85
CA ARG A 55 -7.45 0.67 -12.20
C ARG A 55 -6.04 0.69 -11.59
N ARG A 56 -5.34 1.83 -11.63
CA ARG A 56 -3.99 1.95 -11.04
C ARG A 56 -4.01 1.88 -9.52
N MET A 57 -5.01 2.48 -8.87
CA MET A 57 -5.19 2.37 -7.42
C MET A 57 -5.49 0.92 -7.00
N SER A 58 -6.32 0.20 -7.75
CA SER A 58 -6.56 -1.24 -7.51
C SER A 58 -5.27 -2.04 -7.62
N SER A 59 -4.47 -1.83 -8.67
CA SER A 59 -3.18 -2.51 -8.84
C SER A 59 -2.19 -2.15 -7.73
N TYR A 60 -2.19 -0.89 -7.26
CA TYR A 60 -1.40 -0.45 -6.12
C TYR A 60 -1.78 -1.24 -4.86
N ILE A 61 -3.07 -1.32 -4.53
CA ILE A 61 -3.57 -2.06 -3.36
C ILE A 61 -3.18 -3.55 -3.44
N GLU A 62 -3.33 -4.18 -4.60
CA GLU A 62 -2.88 -5.56 -4.80
C GLU A 62 -1.38 -5.75 -4.59
N ALA A 63 -0.56 -4.82 -5.08
CA ALA A 63 0.88 -4.86 -4.91
C ALA A 63 1.28 -4.66 -3.43
N VAL A 64 0.60 -3.76 -2.72
CA VAL A 64 0.76 -3.59 -1.28
C VAL A 64 0.41 -4.86 -0.51
N HIS A 65 -0.71 -5.54 -0.83
CA HIS A 65 -1.05 -6.82 -0.20
C HIS A 65 0.07 -7.87 -0.37
N LYS A 66 0.78 -7.85 -1.51
CA LYS A 66 1.95 -8.72 -1.71
C LYS A 66 3.10 -8.34 -0.78
N LEU A 67 3.35 -7.04 -0.58
CA LEU A 67 4.34 -6.58 0.40
C LEU A 67 3.99 -7.00 1.82
N VAL A 68 2.71 -6.88 2.23
CA VAL A 68 2.22 -7.37 3.52
C VAL A 68 2.49 -8.88 3.68
N LYS A 69 2.29 -9.67 2.62
CA LYS A 69 2.64 -11.11 2.63
C LYS A 69 4.14 -11.35 2.76
N CYS A 70 4.98 -10.52 2.14
CA CYS A 70 6.44 -10.59 2.31
C CYS A 70 6.83 -10.29 3.77
N LEU A 71 6.31 -9.21 4.35
CA LEU A 71 6.54 -8.84 5.75
C LEU A 71 6.06 -9.93 6.74
N HIS A 72 4.93 -10.56 6.44
CA HIS A 72 4.41 -11.67 7.24
C HIS A 72 5.32 -12.88 7.25
N ARG A 73 5.85 -13.25 6.07
CA ARG A 73 6.68 -14.44 5.89
C ARG A 73 8.09 -14.24 6.45
N ASP A 74 8.72 -13.12 6.11
CA ASP A 74 10.08 -12.79 6.55
C ASP A 74 10.28 -11.28 6.60
N LYS A 75 9.93 -10.67 7.74
CA LYS A 75 10.13 -9.24 7.97
C LYS A 75 11.61 -8.85 7.87
N ALA A 76 12.53 -9.67 8.34
CA ALA A 76 13.95 -9.33 8.36
C ALA A 76 14.49 -9.20 6.94
N VAL A 77 14.30 -10.23 6.11
CA VAL A 77 14.75 -10.22 4.71
C VAL A 77 14.03 -9.15 3.90
N THR A 78 12.73 -8.94 4.14
CA THR A 78 11.96 -7.89 3.46
C THR A 78 12.56 -6.50 3.72
N LEU A 79 13.08 -6.24 4.92
CA LEU A 79 13.68 -4.95 5.29
C LEU A 79 15.15 -4.80 4.88
N GLU A 80 15.84 -5.90 4.57
CA GLU A 80 17.19 -5.86 3.99
C GLU A 80 17.17 -5.37 2.53
N VAL A 81 16.04 -5.50 1.84
CA VAL A 81 15.88 -4.96 0.49
C VAL A 81 15.73 -3.44 0.54
N ALA A 82 16.76 -2.74 0.06
CA ALA A 82 16.83 -1.27 0.10
C ALA A 82 15.58 -0.59 -0.47
N VAL A 83 15.07 -1.09 -1.59
CA VAL A 83 13.90 -0.49 -2.26
C VAL A 83 12.63 -0.61 -1.41
N ALA A 84 12.52 -1.65 -0.57
CA ALA A 84 11.41 -1.87 0.35
C ALA A 84 11.52 -0.93 1.55
N ARG A 85 12.73 -0.79 2.12
CA ARG A 85 12.98 0.15 3.21
C ARG A 85 12.63 1.59 2.80
N ASP A 86 13.17 2.06 1.67
CA ASP A 86 12.89 3.40 1.14
C ASP A 86 11.39 3.64 0.93
N LEU A 87 10.66 2.61 0.52
CA LEU A 87 9.23 2.68 0.25
C LEU A 87 8.42 2.77 1.54
N ILE A 88 8.82 2.02 2.57
CA ILE A 88 8.17 2.02 3.89
C ILE A 88 8.48 3.32 4.64
N ASP A 89 9.70 3.85 4.51
CA ASP A 89 10.12 5.10 5.13
C ASP A 89 9.31 6.31 4.65
N LYS A 90 8.73 6.26 3.43
CA LYS A 90 7.78 7.27 2.92
C LYS A 90 6.45 7.30 3.69
N LYS A 91 6.08 6.23 4.41
CA LYS A 91 4.83 6.11 5.20
C LYS A 91 3.53 6.31 4.40
N GLY A 92 3.56 6.16 3.08
CA GLY A 92 2.40 6.49 2.26
C GLY A 92 2.63 6.30 0.77
N PRO A 93 1.56 6.04 0.00
CA PRO A 93 1.56 6.34 -1.43
C PRO A 93 1.70 7.84 -1.65
N GLU A 94 2.53 8.20 -2.64
CA GLU A 94 2.77 9.57 -3.06
C GLU A 94 1.48 10.24 -3.55
N PHE A 95 0.61 9.52 -4.27
CA PHE A 95 -0.66 10.09 -4.73
C PHE A 95 -1.64 10.46 -3.60
N ILE A 96 -1.44 9.96 -2.38
CA ILE A 96 -2.23 10.36 -1.20
C ILE A 96 -1.57 11.52 -0.47
N LEU A 97 -0.24 11.43 -0.26
CA LEU A 97 0.52 12.38 0.54
C LEU A 97 0.79 13.70 -0.19
N ASP A 98 1.13 13.62 -1.48
CA ASP A 98 1.74 14.73 -2.20
C ASP A 98 0.81 15.36 -3.24
N VAL A 99 -0.20 14.62 -3.72
CA VAL A 99 -1.18 15.15 -4.68
C VAL A 99 -2.30 15.88 -3.95
N PRO A 100 -2.47 17.21 -4.15
CA PRO A 100 -3.52 17.98 -3.48
C PRO A 100 -4.91 17.44 -3.82
N TRP A 101 -5.73 17.22 -2.79
CA TRP A 101 -7.07 16.69 -2.94
C TRP A 101 -8.10 17.54 -2.21
N SER A 102 -9.22 17.82 -2.89
CA SER A 102 -10.45 18.34 -2.30
C SER A 102 -11.59 18.12 -3.28
N TYR A 103 -12.82 18.18 -2.79
CA TYR A 103 -14.02 18.14 -3.64
C TYR A 103 -13.97 19.21 -4.75
N ARG A 104 -13.47 20.41 -4.43
CA ARG A 104 -13.31 21.51 -5.39
C ARG A 104 -12.29 21.17 -6.48
N ILE A 105 -11.11 20.66 -6.10
CA ILE A 105 -10.08 20.22 -7.05
C ILE A 105 -10.66 19.14 -7.98
N ALA A 106 -11.39 18.17 -7.44
CA ALA A 106 -11.94 17.09 -8.23
C ALA A 106 -12.98 17.57 -9.26
N ARG A 107 -13.87 18.48 -8.89
CA ARG A 107 -14.80 19.10 -9.85
C ARG A 107 -14.09 19.99 -10.87
N GLN A 108 -13.22 20.89 -10.41
CA GLN A 108 -12.66 21.96 -11.26
C GLN A 108 -11.49 21.50 -12.11
N ASN A 109 -10.60 20.67 -11.55
CA ASN A 109 -9.34 20.29 -12.19
C ASN A 109 -9.42 18.92 -12.86
N TYR A 110 -10.27 18.01 -12.38
CA TYR A 110 -10.42 16.68 -12.98
C TYR A 110 -11.69 16.54 -13.84
N GLY A 111 -12.66 17.44 -13.65
CA GLY A 111 -13.94 17.40 -14.37
C GLY A 111 -14.85 16.27 -13.88
N TRP A 112 -14.65 15.78 -12.66
CA TRP A 112 -15.40 14.66 -12.11
C TRP A 112 -16.72 15.11 -11.45
N ASP A 113 -17.74 14.27 -11.59
CA ASP A 113 -19.01 14.46 -10.90
C ASP A 113 -18.98 13.91 -9.46
N GLY A 114 -20.05 14.16 -8.70
CA GLY A 114 -20.13 13.71 -7.31
C GLY A 114 -20.00 12.20 -7.11
N ARG A 115 -20.41 11.38 -8.08
CA ARG A 115 -20.31 9.92 -7.98
C ARG A 115 -18.87 9.47 -8.12
N VAL A 116 -18.17 9.97 -9.13
CA VAL A 116 -16.75 9.67 -9.36
C VAL A 116 -15.90 10.18 -8.19
N ILE A 117 -16.24 11.37 -7.65
CA ILE A 117 -15.56 11.91 -6.47
C ILE A 117 -15.74 10.99 -5.26
N GLN A 118 -16.96 10.52 -4.99
CA GLN A 118 -17.21 9.60 -3.88
C GLN A 118 -16.47 8.28 -4.05
N GLU A 119 -16.41 7.75 -5.28
CA GLU A 119 -15.66 6.54 -5.57
C GLU A 119 -14.15 6.73 -5.35
N PHE A 120 -13.59 7.86 -5.76
CA PHE A 120 -12.18 8.17 -5.48
C PHE A 120 -11.88 8.28 -3.99
N ILE A 121 -12.79 8.86 -3.19
CA ILE A 121 -12.67 8.91 -1.72
C ILE A 121 -12.61 7.49 -1.15
N ASN A 122 -13.50 6.60 -1.61
CA ASN A 122 -13.49 5.20 -1.17
C ASN A 122 -12.17 4.51 -1.53
N TRP A 123 -11.62 4.75 -2.73
CA TRP A 123 -10.32 4.22 -3.12
C TRP A 123 -9.17 4.77 -2.27
N ARG A 124 -9.20 6.05 -1.87
CA ARG A 124 -8.21 6.61 -0.94
C ARG A 124 -8.28 5.92 0.42
N ILE A 125 -9.51 5.68 0.94
CA ILE A 125 -9.73 4.95 2.19
C ILE A 125 -9.12 3.55 2.11
N LEU A 126 -9.49 2.77 1.09
CA LEU A 126 -9.00 1.40 0.90
C LEU A 126 -7.48 1.34 0.77
N THR A 127 -6.89 2.31 0.07
CA THR A 127 -5.43 2.41 -0.09
C THR A 127 -4.76 2.65 1.26
N GLN A 128 -5.31 3.55 2.08
CA GLN A 128 -4.76 3.83 3.39
C GLN A 128 -4.96 2.67 4.36
N GLU A 129 -6.11 1.97 4.30
CA GLU A 129 -6.38 0.75 5.06
C GLU A 129 -5.33 -0.32 4.82
N VAL A 130 -5.00 -0.60 3.56
CA VAL A 130 -3.98 -1.61 3.26
C VAL A 130 -2.59 -1.14 3.68
N TRP A 131 -2.35 0.17 3.74
CA TRP A 131 -1.08 0.71 4.23
C TRP A 131 -0.92 0.65 5.73
N MET A 132 -2.02 0.75 6.48
CA MET A 132 -1.98 0.45 7.91
C MET A 132 -1.57 -0.99 8.19
N ASP A 133 -1.88 -1.94 7.31
CA ASP A 133 -1.44 -3.32 7.48
C ASP A 133 0.07 -3.47 7.34
N VAL A 134 0.75 -2.59 6.59
CA VAL A 134 2.20 -2.48 6.60
C VAL A 134 2.68 -1.82 7.89
N GLU A 135 2.08 -0.71 8.32
CA GLU A 135 2.48 0.00 9.54
C GLU A 135 2.38 -0.88 10.80
N LYS A 136 1.38 -1.77 10.89
CA LYS A 136 1.21 -2.70 12.01
C LYS A 136 2.41 -3.61 12.27
N TYR A 137 3.28 -3.83 11.26
CA TYR A 137 4.53 -4.57 11.46
C TYR A 137 5.57 -3.76 12.25
N PHE A 138 5.44 -2.44 12.33
CA PHE A 138 6.37 -1.52 12.99
C PHE A 138 5.77 -0.90 14.24
N ASP A 139 4.46 -0.63 14.22
CA ASP A 139 3.67 -0.15 15.36
C ASP A 139 2.33 -0.91 15.42
N PRO A 140 2.19 -1.89 16.32
CA PRO A 140 0.94 -2.66 16.47
C PRO A 140 -0.28 -1.81 16.89
N THR A 141 -0.07 -0.58 17.35
CA THR A 141 -1.16 0.34 17.75
C THR A 141 -1.61 1.25 16.59
N ALA A 142 -0.96 1.15 15.44
CA ALA A 142 -1.27 1.94 14.26
C ALA A 142 -2.72 1.68 13.81
N HIS A 143 -3.49 2.76 13.73
CA HIS A 143 -4.88 2.77 13.28
C HIS A 143 -5.13 3.99 12.41
N ILE A 144 -6.15 3.91 11.55
CA ILE A 144 -6.53 5.04 10.71
C ILE A 144 -7.20 6.10 11.58
N PRO A 145 -6.72 7.36 11.60
CA PRO A 145 -7.47 8.44 12.21
C PRO A 145 -8.81 8.60 11.48
N ARG A 146 -9.93 8.35 12.16
CA ARG A 146 -11.28 8.48 11.58
C ARG A 146 -11.57 9.89 11.04
N GLU A 147 -10.80 10.88 11.51
CA GLU A 147 -10.91 12.30 11.18
C GLU A 147 -10.40 12.65 9.76
N MET A 148 -9.62 11.79 9.10
CA MET A 148 -9.14 12.07 7.73
C MET A 148 -10.24 12.06 6.66
N TYR A 149 -11.41 11.49 6.95
CA TYR A 149 -12.48 11.29 5.96
C TYR A 149 -13.74 12.12 6.18
N THR A 150 -13.80 12.92 7.25
CA THR A 150 -15.01 13.67 7.62
C THR A 150 -15.10 15.06 6.99
N GLU A 151 -14.05 15.58 6.35
CA GLU A 151 -14.09 16.94 5.78
C GLU A 151 -14.87 17.07 4.45
N SER A 152 -15.42 16.01 3.86
CA SER A 152 -15.91 16.07 2.47
C SER A 152 -17.41 16.27 2.23
N TYR A 153 -18.24 16.56 3.23
CA TYR A 153 -19.67 16.88 2.95
C TYR A 153 -20.28 18.03 3.76
N GLU A 154 -19.86 18.27 5.00
CA GLU A 154 -20.64 19.16 5.90
C GLU A 154 -20.35 20.67 5.76
N LYS A 155 -19.34 21.08 5.00
CA LYS A 155 -19.00 22.51 4.83
C LYS A 155 -19.50 23.14 3.52
N ILE A 156 -20.24 22.40 2.68
CA ILE A 156 -20.78 22.90 1.42
C ILE A 156 -22.23 22.44 1.26
N VAL A 157 -23.09 22.86 2.20
CA VAL A 157 -24.53 23.05 1.97
C VAL A 157 -24.87 24.47 2.39
#